data_AF-A0A0C9QDW1-F1
#
_entry.id   AF-A0A0C9QDW1-F1
#
_cell.length_a   1.000
_cell.length_b   1.000
_cell.length_c   1.000
_cell.angle_alpha   90.00
_cell.angle_beta   90.00
_cell.angle_gamma   90.00
#
_symmetry.space_group_name_H-M   'P 1'
#
loop_
_entity.id
_entity.type
_entity.pdbx_description
1 polymer ?
#
loop_
_entity_poly.entity_id
_entity_poly.type
_entity_poly.pdbx_seq_one_letter_code
_entity_poly.pdbx_strand_id
1 'polypeptide(L)'
;MQTSHNTLKNIIFTGLFAAIIFIGISLLRIPIPAMVGRPFIHFGNPLMVLAILFLGGRLGGLAAVIGLGGFDLLNGYAATSWLTALEAIVMAIVVSALVKAFKHNDQPRNIIIIGILAGLTKIVTSYLTGVVEALMVGSVFKAAVVGAFLSLPATVINSIATAIIVPVLYFILRPLFRQFTN
;
A
#
# COMPACT_ATOMS: atom_id res chain seq x y z
N MET A 1 -2.12 -18.81 14.98
CA MET A 1 -3.49 -19.30 15.20
C MET A 1 -3.91 -20.05 13.95
N GLN A 2 -4.10 -21.37 14.06
CA GLN A 2 -4.75 -22.18 13.02
C GLN A 2 -6.24 -21.86 13.06
N THR A 3 -6.81 -21.36 11.96
CA THR A 3 -8.24 -21.01 11.89
C THR A 3 -8.94 -21.87 10.85
N SER A 4 -10.11 -22.35 11.27
CA SER A 4 -11.06 -23.19 10.55
C SER A 4 -11.55 -22.58 9.22
N HIS A 5 -12.10 -23.45 8.38
CA HIS A 5 -12.79 -23.19 7.11
C HIS A 5 -13.83 -22.07 7.21
N ASN A 6 -13.43 -20.82 6.97
CA ASN A 6 -14.36 -19.72 6.70
C ASN A 6 -13.97 -19.00 5.41
N THR A 7 -13.78 -19.81 4.35
CA THR A 7 -13.36 -19.38 3.02
C THR A 7 -14.23 -18.25 2.47
N LEU A 8 -15.56 -18.32 2.67
CA LEU A 8 -16.48 -17.27 2.26
C LEU A 8 -16.18 -15.94 2.94
N LYS A 9 -16.00 -15.93 4.27
CA LYS A 9 -15.63 -14.73 5.04
C LYS A 9 -14.33 -14.13 4.53
N ASN A 10 -13.32 -14.95 4.30
CA ASN A 10 -12.03 -14.50 3.78
C ASN A 10 -12.16 -13.84 2.40
N ILE A 11 -12.97 -14.41 1.51
CA ILE A 11 -13.26 -13.83 0.19
C ILE A 11 -13.98 -12.49 0.35
N ILE A 12 -15.01 -12.41 1.19
CA ILE A 12 -15.77 -11.18 1.44
C ILE A 12 -14.86 -10.06 1.93
N PHE A 13 -14.04 -10.31 2.96
CA PHE A 13 -13.13 -9.29 3.48
C PHE A 13 -12.04 -8.91 2.48
N THR A 14 -11.51 -9.87 1.71
CA THR A 14 -10.54 -9.59 0.64
C THR A 14 -11.15 -8.67 -0.42
N GLY A 15 -12.37 -8.96 -0.87
CA GLY A 15 -13.11 -8.12 -1.82
C GLY A 15 -13.44 -6.74 -1.25
N LEU A 16 -13.84 -6.67 0.02
CA LEU A 16 -14.12 -5.41 0.71
C LEU A 16 -12.88 -4.53 0.81
N PHE A 17 -11.73 -5.09 1.21
CA PHE A 17 -10.47 -4.33 1.24
C PHE A 17 -10.04 -3.90 -0.16
N ALA A 18 -10.17 -4.77 -1.17
CA ALA A 18 -9.87 -4.38 -2.55
C ALA A 18 -10.74 -3.19 -3.00
N ALA A 19 -12.04 -3.23 -2.71
CA ALA A 19 -12.97 -2.15 -3.02
C ALA A 19 -12.63 -0.85 -2.26
N ILE A 20 -12.37 -0.93 -0.96
CA ILE A 20 -12.03 0.26 -0.16
C ILE A 20 -10.68 0.85 -0.59
N ILE A 21 -9.70 0.02 -0.95
CA ILE A 21 -8.42 0.49 -1.50
C ILE A 21 -8.66 1.24 -2.81
N PHE A 22 -9.41 0.65 -3.74
CA PHE A 22 -9.77 1.25 -5.03
C PHE A 22 -10.52 2.58 -4.85
N ILE A 23 -11.53 2.61 -3.98
CA ILE A 23 -12.32 3.82 -3.70
C ILE A 23 -11.47 4.86 -2.99
N GLY A 24 -10.61 4.45 -2.05
CA GLY A 24 -9.74 5.32 -1.28
C GLY A 24 -8.79 6.12 -2.16
N ILE A 25 -8.15 5.48 -3.14
CA ILE A 25 -7.32 6.19 -4.13
C ILE A 25 -8.16 6.99 -5.13
N SER A 26 -9.37 6.52 -5.48
CA SER A 26 -10.24 7.19 -6.45
C SER A 26 -10.80 8.51 -5.93
N LEU A 27 -11.32 8.53 -4.70
CA LEU A 27 -12.12 9.64 -4.18
C LEU A 27 -11.34 10.57 -3.24
N LEU A 28 -10.39 10.04 -2.45
CA LEU A 28 -9.69 10.83 -1.42
C LEU A 28 -8.45 11.49 -2.02
N ARG A 29 -8.65 12.57 -2.79
CA ARG A 29 -7.56 13.28 -3.49
C ARG A 29 -7.27 14.64 -2.85
N ILE A 30 -6.31 14.65 -1.94
CA ILE A 30 -5.74 15.90 -1.40
C ILE A 30 -4.45 16.20 -2.17
N PRO A 31 -4.39 17.26 -3.00
CA PRO A 31 -3.24 17.52 -3.84
C PRO A 31 -1.99 17.82 -3.01
N ILE A 32 -0.83 17.34 -3.48
CA ILE A 32 0.48 17.56 -2.86
C ILE A 32 1.32 18.42 -3.80
N PRO A 33 2.03 19.46 -3.30
CA PRO A 33 2.97 20.21 -4.11
C PRO A 33 4.12 19.30 -4.59
N ALA A 34 4.42 19.33 -5.88
CA ALA A 34 5.47 18.51 -6.47
C ALA A 34 6.14 19.18 -7.66
N MET A 35 7.40 18.80 -7.91
CA MET A 35 8.16 19.23 -9.08
C MET A 35 7.77 18.47 -10.35
N VAL A 36 7.29 17.23 -10.19
CA VAL A 36 6.93 16.32 -11.29
C VAL A 36 5.51 15.80 -11.07
N GLY A 37 4.68 15.89 -12.10
CA GLY A 37 3.31 15.37 -12.09
C GLY A 37 2.35 16.17 -11.20
N ARG A 38 1.22 15.54 -10.86
CA ARG A 38 0.18 16.11 -9.99
C ARG A 38 -0.20 15.10 -8.90
N PRO A 39 0.74 14.76 -8.01
CA PRO A 39 0.48 13.77 -6.97
C PRO A 39 -0.54 14.31 -5.97
N PHE A 40 -1.18 13.37 -5.29
CA PHE A 40 -2.10 13.63 -4.20
C PHE A 40 -1.80 12.63 -3.07
N ILE A 41 -2.43 12.83 -1.92
CA ILE A 41 -2.34 11.87 -0.82
C ILE A 41 -2.93 10.54 -1.28
N HIS A 42 -2.07 9.55 -1.41
CA HIS A 42 -2.38 8.26 -1.97
C HIS A 42 -2.90 7.33 -0.87
N PHE A 43 -4.17 7.51 -0.48
CA PHE A 43 -4.82 6.74 0.58
C PHE A 43 -4.84 5.23 0.34
N GLY A 44 -4.66 4.78 -0.91
CA GLY A 44 -4.48 3.36 -1.22
C GLY A 44 -3.26 2.73 -0.52
N ASN A 45 -2.20 3.48 -0.22
CA ASN A 45 -0.99 2.97 0.42
C ASN A 45 -1.23 2.55 1.89
N PRO A 46 -1.76 3.41 2.78
CA PRO A 46 -2.09 2.97 4.13
C PRO A 46 -3.18 1.90 4.14
N LEU A 47 -4.17 1.95 3.24
CA LEU A 47 -5.23 0.95 3.16
C LEU A 47 -4.71 -0.43 2.75
N MET A 48 -3.72 -0.49 1.84
CA MET A 48 -2.98 -1.71 1.52
C MET A 48 -2.29 -2.30 2.76
N VAL A 49 -1.58 -1.48 3.54
CA VAL A 49 -0.89 -1.94 4.76
C VAL A 49 -1.91 -2.49 5.76
N LEU A 50 -3.05 -1.81 5.94
CA LEU A 50 -4.14 -2.29 6.80
C LEU A 50 -4.72 -3.61 6.31
N ALA A 51 -4.94 -3.77 5.00
CA ALA A 51 -5.42 -5.03 4.43
C ALA A 51 -4.45 -6.18 4.78
N ILE A 52 -3.14 -5.95 4.67
CA ILE A 52 -2.12 -6.95 5.04
C ILE A 52 -2.10 -7.21 6.55
N LEU A 53 -2.26 -6.18 7.39
CA LEU A 53 -2.29 -6.34 8.85
C LEU A 53 -3.53 -7.13 9.33
N PHE A 54 -4.69 -6.93 8.71
CA PHE A 54 -5.95 -7.56 9.13
C PHE A 54 -6.19 -8.93 8.47
N LEU A 55 -5.83 -9.10 7.19
CA LEU A 55 -6.08 -10.34 6.43
C LEU A 55 -4.84 -11.22 6.29
N GLY A 56 -3.67 -10.73 6.70
CA GLY A 56 -2.38 -11.37 6.47
C GLY A 56 -1.84 -11.12 5.05
N GLY A 57 -0.57 -11.48 4.85
CA GLY A 57 0.15 -11.22 3.59
C GLY A 57 -0.52 -11.75 2.32
N ARG A 58 -1.12 -12.95 2.38
CA ARG A 58 -1.69 -13.59 1.18
C ARG A 58 -2.96 -12.87 0.72
N LEU A 59 -3.96 -12.80 1.59
CA LEU A 59 -5.27 -12.22 1.27
C LEU A 59 -5.22 -10.69 1.24
N GLY A 60 -4.51 -10.07 2.18
CA GLY A 60 -4.33 -8.61 2.19
C GLY A 60 -3.47 -8.12 1.03
N GLY A 61 -2.43 -8.87 0.65
CA GLY A 61 -1.65 -8.59 -0.55
C GLY A 61 -2.48 -8.75 -1.82
N LEU A 62 -3.30 -9.80 -1.92
CA LEU A 62 -4.23 -9.97 -3.05
C LEU A 62 -5.24 -8.82 -3.14
N ALA A 63 -5.81 -8.41 -2.01
CA ALA A 63 -6.71 -7.25 -1.95
C ALA A 63 -6.01 -5.97 -2.45
N ALA A 64 -4.74 -5.77 -2.07
CA ALA A 64 -3.96 -4.62 -2.51
C ALA A 64 -3.63 -4.66 -4.01
N VAL A 65 -3.24 -5.82 -4.54
CA VAL A 65 -3.01 -6.01 -5.99
C VAL A 65 -4.27 -5.70 -6.79
N ILE A 66 -5.42 -6.24 -6.37
CA ILE A 66 -6.69 -6.01 -7.06
C ILE A 66 -7.13 -4.55 -6.91
N GLY A 67 -7.05 -3.98 -5.71
CA GLY A 67 -7.51 -2.61 -5.45
C GLY A 67 -6.66 -1.55 -6.14
N LEU A 68 -5.33 -1.59 -5.95
CA LEU A 68 -4.41 -0.60 -6.52
C LEU A 68 -4.15 -0.88 -8.01
N GLY A 69 -3.81 -2.12 -8.37
CA GLY A 69 -3.57 -2.48 -9.77
C GLY A 69 -4.83 -2.35 -10.61
N GLY A 70 -6.00 -2.69 -10.06
CA GLY A 70 -7.29 -2.47 -10.72
C GLY A 70 -7.62 -0.99 -10.89
N PHE A 71 -7.27 -0.14 -9.92
CA PHE A 71 -7.39 1.31 -10.10
C PHE A 71 -6.56 1.79 -11.29
N ASP A 72 -5.29 1.43 -11.34
CA ASP A 72 -4.40 1.85 -12.43
C ASP A 72 -4.89 1.35 -13.79
N LEU A 73 -5.34 0.10 -13.84
CA LEU A 73 -5.89 -0.51 -15.05
C LEU A 73 -7.10 0.26 -15.60
N LEU A 74 -7.95 0.80 -14.72
CA LEU A 74 -9.21 1.45 -15.10
C LEU A 74 -9.11 2.99 -15.16
N ASN A 75 -8.03 3.60 -14.68
CA ASN A 75 -7.92 5.06 -14.53
C ASN A 75 -6.77 5.69 -15.33
N GLY A 76 -6.38 5.06 -16.45
CA GLY A 76 -5.40 5.63 -17.39
C GLY A 76 -3.94 5.25 -17.14
N TYR A 77 -3.69 4.33 -16.22
CA TYR A 77 -2.35 3.81 -15.87
C TYR A 77 -2.19 2.31 -16.22
N ALA A 78 -2.97 1.81 -17.18
CA ALA A 78 -3.00 0.39 -17.53
C ALA A 78 -1.62 -0.18 -17.87
N ALA A 79 -0.80 0.56 -18.61
CA ALA A 79 0.55 0.14 -19.01
C ALA A 79 1.52 -0.03 -17.83
N THR A 80 1.30 0.68 -16.71
CA THR A 80 2.15 0.63 -15.52
C THR A 80 1.50 -0.12 -14.35
N SER A 81 0.23 -0.51 -14.45
CA SER A 81 -0.53 -1.23 -13.41
C SER A 81 0.18 -2.47 -12.83
N TRP A 82 0.99 -3.16 -13.63
CA TRP A 82 1.76 -4.33 -13.20
C TRP A 82 2.89 -3.96 -12.22
N LEU A 83 3.45 -2.75 -12.33
CA LEU A 83 4.43 -2.22 -11.37
C LEU A 83 3.76 -1.99 -10.02
N THR A 84 2.55 -1.42 -10.00
CA THR A 84 1.76 -1.23 -8.78
C THR A 84 1.36 -2.56 -8.14
N ALA A 85 1.00 -3.56 -8.95
CA ALA A 85 0.79 -4.92 -8.46
C ALA A 85 2.06 -5.51 -7.82
N LEU A 86 3.22 -5.31 -8.45
CA LEU A 86 4.51 -5.73 -7.90
C LEU A 86 4.81 -5.04 -6.55
N GLU A 87 4.57 -3.73 -6.45
CA GLU A 87 4.74 -2.99 -5.20
C GLU A 87 3.83 -3.52 -4.09
N ALA A 88 2.59 -3.87 -4.41
CA ALA A 88 1.66 -4.47 -3.46
C ALA A 88 2.16 -5.83 -2.94
N ILE A 89 2.75 -6.65 -3.82
CA ILE A 89 3.38 -7.92 -3.44
C ILE A 89 4.59 -7.70 -2.53
N VAL A 90 5.48 -6.75 -2.87
CA VAL A 90 6.63 -6.39 -2.05
C VAL A 90 6.16 -5.91 -0.67
N MET A 91 5.13 -5.07 -0.61
CA MET A 91 4.56 -4.60 0.65
C MET A 91 3.99 -5.75 1.48
N ALA A 92 3.28 -6.69 0.85
CA ALA A 92 2.75 -7.87 1.51
C ALA A 92 3.87 -8.71 2.15
N ILE A 93 5.00 -8.88 1.46
CA ILE A 93 6.18 -9.58 2.00
C ILE A 93 6.76 -8.81 3.19
N VAL A 94 7.04 -7.52 3.02
CA VAL A 94 7.68 -6.68 4.06
C VAL A 94 6.82 -6.62 5.32
N VAL A 95 5.54 -6.25 5.20
CA VAL A 95 4.65 -6.11 6.36
C VAL A 95 4.46 -7.46 7.04
N SER A 96 4.31 -8.56 6.29
CA SER A 96 4.18 -9.90 6.89
C SER A 96 5.45 -10.33 7.63
N ALA A 97 6.63 -10.02 7.08
CA ALA A 97 7.90 -10.27 7.75
C ALA A 97 8.01 -9.48 9.06
N LEU A 98 7.59 -8.21 9.07
CA LEU A 98 7.60 -7.38 10.29
C LEU A 98 6.61 -7.89 11.34
N VAL A 99 5.38 -8.24 10.94
CA VAL A 99 4.39 -8.85 11.84
C VAL A 99 4.95 -10.13 12.48
N LYS A 100 5.61 -10.98 11.68
CA LYS A 100 6.27 -12.20 12.17
C LYS A 100 7.43 -11.89 13.11
N ALA A 101 8.27 -10.90 12.79
CA ALA A 101 9.40 -10.46 13.62
C ALA A 101 8.93 -9.94 14.98
N PHE A 102 7.79 -9.24 15.02
CA PHE A 102 7.13 -8.80 16.25
C PHE A 102 6.28 -9.89 16.93
N LYS A 103 6.39 -11.15 16.49
CA LYS A 103 5.65 -12.30 17.05
C LYS A 103 4.14 -12.09 17.07
N HIS A 104 3.60 -11.38 16.07
CA HIS A 104 2.18 -11.03 15.95
C HIS A 104 1.64 -10.18 17.13
N ASN A 105 2.54 -9.50 17.85
CA ASN A 105 2.15 -8.58 18.91
C ASN A 105 1.77 -7.21 18.31
N ASP A 106 0.51 -6.84 18.46
CA ASP A 106 -0.10 -5.64 17.91
C ASP A 106 -0.09 -4.43 18.87
N GLN A 107 0.87 -4.39 19.80
CA GLN A 107 1.11 -3.21 20.65
C GLN A 107 1.34 -1.93 19.81
N PRO A 108 0.93 -0.75 20.31
CA PRO A 108 1.06 0.53 19.60
C PRO A 108 2.42 0.76 18.96
N ARG A 109 3.50 0.52 19.71
CA ARG A 109 4.87 0.64 19.23
C ARG A 109 5.13 -0.18 17.96
N ASN A 110 4.68 -1.43 17.93
CA ASN A 110 4.97 -2.34 16.81
C ASN A 110 4.21 -1.91 15.55
N ILE A 111 2.94 -1.51 15.69
CA ILE A 111 2.13 -1.03 14.55
C ILE A 111 2.67 0.29 14.00
N ILE A 112 3.12 1.19 14.87
CA ILE A 112 3.80 2.44 14.46
C ILE A 112 5.07 2.12 13.67
N ILE A 113 5.91 1.21 14.16
CA ILE A 113 7.13 0.80 13.44
C ILE A 113 6.79 0.19 12.07
N ILE A 114 5.75 -0.65 12.00
CA ILE A 114 5.28 -1.20 10.72
C ILE A 114 4.85 -0.08 9.76
N GLY A 115 4.09 0.90 10.23
CA GLY A 115 3.67 2.05 9.41
C GLY A 115 4.87 2.84 8.85
N ILE A 116 5.88 3.10 9.69
CA ILE A 116 7.11 3.79 9.28
C ILE A 116 7.88 2.97 8.24
N LEU A 117 8.11 1.68 8.51
CA LEU A 117 8.86 0.82 7.59
C LEU A 117 8.12 0.57 6.28
N ALA A 118 6.77 0.52 6.30
CA ALA A 118 5.97 0.50 5.08
C ALA A 118 6.13 1.80 4.28
N GLY A 119 6.12 2.96 4.94
CA GLY A 119 6.42 4.25 4.30
C GLY A 119 7.83 4.27 3.66
N LEU A 120 8.86 3.81 4.39
CA LEU A 120 10.22 3.70 3.86
C LEU A 120 10.32 2.74 2.67
N THR A 121 9.63 1.60 2.75
CA THR A 121 9.53 0.65 1.63
C THR A 121 8.94 1.32 0.41
N LYS A 122 7.86 2.09 0.55
CA LYS A 122 7.27 2.83 -0.58
C LYS A 122 8.21 3.88 -1.17
N ILE A 123 9.06 4.55 -0.39
CA ILE A 123 10.05 5.49 -0.94
C ILE A 123 10.99 4.76 -1.89
N VAL A 124 11.51 3.61 -1.47
CA VAL A 124 12.43 2.80 -2.28
C VAL A 124 11.73 2.25 -3.52
N THR A 125 10.57 1.61 -3.36
CA THR A 125 9.88 0.99 -4.49
C THR A 125 9.35 2.03 -5.49
N SER A 126 8.87 3.18 -5.03
CA SER A 126 8.36 4.24 -5.92
C SER A 126 9.49 4.89 -6.71
N TYR A 127 10.69 5.01 -6.14
CA TYR A 127 11.86 5.48 -6.88
C TYR A 127 12.23 4.49 -8.00
N LEU A 128 12.33 3.21 -7.67
CA LEU A 128 12.69 2.17 -8.64
C LEU A 128 11.65 2.06 -9.76
N THR A 129 10.37 2.04 -9.42
CA THR A 129 9.27 2.01 -10.40
C THR A 129 9.27 3.29 -11.24
N GLY A 130 9.47 4.48 -10.65
CA GLY A 130 9.58 5.73 -11.41
C GLY A 130 10.72 5.73 -12.44
N VAL A 131 11.86 5.10 -12.13
CA VAL A 131 12.94 4.90 -13.12
C VAL A 131 12.47 3.97 -14.24
N VAL A 132 11.84 2.84 -13.91
CA VAL A 132 11.32 1.89 -14.90
C VAL A 132 10.27 2.53 -15.80
N GLU A 133 9.32 3.27 -15.24
CA GLU A 133 8.29 3.99 -15.99
C GLU A 133 8.89 4.99 -16.97
N ALA A 134 9.86 5.79 -16.53
CA ALA A 134 10.53 6.76 -17.38
C ALA A 134 11.29 6.07 -18.54
N LEU A 135 11.91 4.92 -18.30
CA LEU A 135 12.56 4.11 -19.34
C LEU A 135 11.54 3.49 -20.30
N MET A 136 10.38 3.02 -19.82
CA MET A 136 9.32 2.46 -20.65
C MET A 136 8.79 3.45 -21.69
N VAL A 137 8.80 4.75 -21.38
CA VAL A 137 8.39 5.81 -22.30
C VAL A 137 9.56 6.38 -23.14
N GLY A 138 10.73 5.72 -23.11
CA GLY A 138 11.88 6.05 -23.96
C GLY A 138 12.84 7.11 -23.41
N SER A 139 12.76 7.46 -22.11
CA SER A 139 13.73 8.38 -21.51
C SER A 139 15.12 7.77 -21.48
N VAL A 140 16.16 8.58 -21.67
CA VAL A 140 17.54 8.16 -21.41
C VAL A 140 17.76 7.91 -19.91
N PHE A 141 18.56 6.90 -19.56
CA PHE A 141 18.75 6.44 -18.19
C PHE A 141 19.08 7.55 -17.18
N LYS A 142 19.98 8.46 -17.53
CA LYS A 142 20.33 9.60 -16.66
C LYS A 142 19.13 10.50 -16.36
N ALA A 143 18.29 10.78 -17.37
CA ALA A 143 17.09 11.58 -17.19
C ALA A 143 16.03 10.84 -16.36
N ALA A 144 15.87 9.52 -16.58
CA ALA A 144 14.97 8.68 -15.80
C ALA A 144 15.32 8.67 -14.30
N VAL A 145 16.60 8.48 -13.97
CA VAL A 145 17.11 8.52 -12.60
C VAL A 145 16.86 9.87 -11.93
N VAL A 146 17.16 10.97 -12.64
CA VAL A 146 16.94 12.32 -12.12
C VAL A 146 15.44 12.60 -11.94
N GLY A 147 14.61 12.25 -12.92
CA GLY A 147 13.16 12.44 -12.85
C GLY A 147 12.51 11.69 -11.68
N ALA A 148 12.90 10.42 -11.49
CA ALA A 148 12.43 9.61 -10.36
C ALA A 148 12.90 10.17 -9.01
N PHE A 149 14.11 10.75 -8.95
CA PHE A 149 14.57 11.41 -7.73
C PHE A 149 13.74 12.67 -7.44
N LEU A 150 13.42 13.47 -8.46
CA LEU A 150 12.62 14.69 -8.31
C LEU A 150 11.15 14.41 -7.92
N SER A 151 10.63 13.20 -8.10
CA SER A 151 9.29 12.80 -7.64
C SER A 151 9.27 12.35 -6.17
N LEU A 152 10.43 12.02 -5.58
CA LEU A 152 10.53 11.56 -4.19
C LEU A 152 9.91 12.49 -3.14
N PRO A 153 9.95 13.83 -3.23
CA PRO A 153 9.33 14.68 -2.21
C PRO A 153 7.85 14.38 -1.98
N ALA A 154 7.08 14.13 -3.05
CA ALA A 154 5.68 13.76 -2.95
C ALA A 154 5.50 12.36 -2.33
N THR A 155 6.39 11.42 -2.69
CA THR A 155 6.41 10.08 -2.09
C THR A 155 6.73 10.12 -0.61
N VAL A 156 7.68 10.96 -0.17
CA VAL A 156 8.02 11.15 1.24
C VAL A 156 6.81 11.65 2.03
N ILE A 157 6.09 12.64 1.51
CA ILE A 157 4.85 13.14 2.13
C ILE A 157 3.82 12.00 2.25
N ASN A 158 3.64 11.21 1.19
CA ASN A 158 2.76 10.04 1.21
C ASN A 158 3.20 8.95 2.20
N SER A 159 4.50 8.76 2.36
CA SER A 159 5.06 7.80 3.32
C SER A 159 4.89 8.27 4.77
N ILE A 160 5.01 9.56 5.04
CA ILE A 160 4.67 10.15 6.35
C ILE A 160 3.17 9.98 6.63
N ALA A 161 2.31 10.29 5.65
CA ALA A 161 0.87 10.09 5.77
C ALA A 161 0.57 8.60 6.07
N THR A 162 1.23 7.68 5.38
CA THR A 162 1.09 6.23 5.63
C THR A 162 1.50 5.87 7.06
N ALA A 163 2.66 6.36 7.53
CA ALA A 163 3.16 6.09 8.87
C ALA A 163 2.23 6.59 9.99
N ILE A 164 1.41 7.62 9.72
CA ILE A 164 0.42 8.17 10.66
C ILE A 164 -0.93 7.45 10.52
N ILE A 165 -1.44 7.32 9.30
CA ILE A 165 -2.77 6.78 9.02
C ILE A 165 -2.87 5.30 9.43
N VAL A 166 -1.83 4.50 9.18
CA VAL A 166 -1.82 3.07 9.51
C VAL A 166 -2.08 2.81 11.00
N PRO A 167 -1.29 3.33 11.96
CA PRO A 167 -1.57 3.07 13.38
C PRO A 167 -2.91 3.65 13.82
N VAL A 168 -3.29 4.85 13.37
CA VAL A 168 -4.57 5.48 13.74
C VAL A 168 -5.74 4.60 13.31
N LEU A 169 -5.82 4.25 12.03
CA LEU A 169 -6.93 3.43 11.52
C LEU A 169 -6.88 2.00 12.05
N TYR A 170 -5.69 1.42 12.25
CA TYR A 170 -5.54 0.08 12.80
C TYR A 170 -6.21 -0.01 14.18
N PHE A 171 -5.91 0.91 15.10
CA PHE A 171 -6.47 0.86 16.45
C PHE A 171 -7.96 1.21 16.50
N ILE A 172 -8.45 2.06 15.59
CA ILE A 172 -9.89 2.33 15.44
C ILE A 172 -10.64 1.09 14.97
N LEU A 173 -10.08 0.35 14.00
CA LEU A 173 -10.76 -0.79 13.35
C LEU A 173 -10.53 -2.13 14.06
N ARG A 174 -9.46 -2.27 14.85
CA ARG A 174 -9.10 -3.51 15.55
C ARG A 174 -10.24 -4.10 16.41
N PRO A 175 -11.03 -3.33 17.18
CA PRO A 175 -12.14 -3.88 17.96
C PRO A 175 -13.18 -4.58 17.09
N LEU A 176 -13.53 -3.98 15.94
CA LEU A 176 -14.45 -4.56 14.96
C LEU A 176 -13.91 -5.88 14.41
N PHE A 177 -12.65 -5.89 13.96
CA PHE A 177 -12.05 -7.09 13.39
C PHE A 177 -11.95 -8.25 14.40
N ARG A 178 -11.70 -7.95 15.68
CA ARG A 178 -11.67 -8.98 16.75
C ARG A 178 -13.02 -9.64 16.97
N GLN A 179 -14.13 -8.91 16.84
CA GLN A 179 -15.48 -9.47 16.98
C GLN A 179 -15.80 -10.48 15.89
N PHE A 180 -15.24 -10.32 14.69
CA PHE A 180 -15.50 -11.25 13.58
C PHE A 180 -14.56 -12.45 13.60
N THR A 181 -13.35 -12.35 14.17
CA THR A 181 -12.34 -13.42 14.18
C THR A 181 -12.44 -14.39 15.35
N ASN A 182 -13.14 -14.02 16.43
CA ASN A 182 -13.45 -14.89 17.56
C ASN A 182 -14.81 -15.58 17.34
#